data_AF-A0A8V5H2Z8-F1
#
_entry.id   AF-A0A8V5H2Z8-F1
#
_cell.length_a   1.000
_cell.length_b   1.000
_cell.length_c   1.000
_cell.angle_alpha   90.00
_cell.angle_beta   90.00
_cell.angle_gamma   90.00
#
_symmetry.space_group_name_H-M   'P 1'
#
loop_
_entity.id
_entity.type
_entity.pdbx_description
1 polymer ?
#
loop_
_entity_poly.entity_id
_entity_poly.type
_entity_poly.pdbx_seq_one_letter_code
_entity_poly.pdbx_strand_id
1 'polypeptide(L)'
;AAAGRLLKTEFNGESTYRHVKTHLPKYARPRFIRIKINHAIEFTATFKYRKVHLMEESLNPAVIKDRLCFLDDRENLYVPMTRAIYNSVKNHNLKL
;
A
#
# COMPACT_ATOMS: atom_id res chain seq x y z
N ALA A 1 -21.52 -28.75 -6.87
CA ALA A 1 -20.21 -28.15 -6.58
C ALA A 1 -20.34 -26.63 -6.60
N ALA A 2 -20.58 -26.02 -5.44
CA ALA A 2 -20.67 -24.56 -5.30
C ALA A 2 -19.25 -24.01 -5.20
N ALA A 3 -18.68 -23.59 -6.34
CA ALA A 3 -17.41 -22.89 -6.37
C ALA A 3 -17.53 -21.64 -5.48
N GLY A 4 -16.74 -21.62 -4.41
CA GLY A 4 -16.74 -20.57 -3.41
C GLY A 4 -16.62 -19.21 -4.07
N ARG A 5 -17.58 -18.33 -3.77
CA ARG A 5 -17.46 -16.90 -4.04
C ARG A 5 -16.25 -16.39 -3.28
N LEU A 6 -15.11 -16.31 -3.98
CA LEU A 6 -14.01 -15.45 -3.57
C LEU A 6 -14.56 -14.03 -3.57
N LEU A 7 -14.94 -13.54 -2.39
CA LEU A 7 -15.13 -12.11 -2.17
C LEU A 7 -13.76 -11.46 -2.41
N LYS A 8 -13.49 -11.10 -3.66
CA LYS A 8 -12.51 -10.08 -4.00
C LYS A 8 -13.04 -8.79 -3.40
N THR A 9 -12.76 -8.56 -2.13
CA THR A 9 -13.04 -7.27 -1.51
C THR A 9 -12.11 -6.27 -2.20
N GLU A 10 -12.64 -5.56 -3.18
CA GLU A 10 -11.87 -4.54 -3.88
C GLU A 10 -11.60 -3.39 -2.92
N PHE A 11 -10.31 -3.06 -2.75
CA PHE A 11 -9.91 -1.93 -1.92
C PHE A 11 -10.44 -0.63 -2.52
N ASN A 12 -11.22 0.12 -1.74
CA ASN A 12 -11.72 1.43 -2.12
C ASN A 12 -10.86 2.53 -1.46
N GLY A 13 -10.09 3.25 -2.26
CA GLY A 13 -9.13 4.25 -1.77
C GLY A 13 -9.78 5.48 -1.13
N GLU A 14 -10.99 5.84 -1.55
CA GLU A 14 -11.71 6.99 -1.01
C GLU A 14 -12.26 6.71 0.40
N SER A 15 -12.95 5.58 0.56
CA SER A 15 -13.48 5.14 1.87
C SER A 15 -12.35 4.94 2.89
N THR A 16 -11.22 4.38 2.45
CA THR A 16 -10.02 4.21 3.29
C THR A 16 -9.43 5.55 3.70
N TYR A 17 -9.33 6.51 2.78
CA TYR A 17 -8.87 7.86 3.10
C TYR A 17 -9.76 8.52 4.15
N ARG A 18 -11.09 8.45 3.99
CA ARG A 18 -12.02 9.03 4.98
C ARG A 18 -11.83 8.38 6.34
N HIS A 19 -11.72 7.04 6.39
CA HIS A 19 -11.50 6.31 7.63
C HIS A 19 -10.19 6.75 8.32
N VAL A 20 -9.08 6.77 7.58
CA VAL A 20 -7.77 7.23 8.07
C VAL A 20 -7.84 8.68 8.55
N LYS A 21 -8.47 9.57 7.79
CA LYS A 21 -8.58 11.00 8.13
C LYS A 21 -9.37 11.21 9.43
N THR A 22 -10.44 10.46 9.63
CA THR A 22 -11.30 10.55 10.82
C THR A 22 -10.61 10.03 12.07
N HIS A 23 -9.80 8.97 11.96
CA HIS A 23 -9.23 8.31 13.13
C HIS A 23 -7.77 8.67 13.41
N LEU A 24 -7.06 9.26 12.43
CA LEU A 24 -5.64 9.57 12.55
C LEU A 24 -5.33 11.05 12.27
N PRO A 25 -4.54 11.70 13.15
CA PRO A 25 -4.01 13.04 12.89
C PRO A 25 -3.08 13.01 11.68
N LYS A 26 -2.88 14.15 11.02
CA LYS A 26 -2.19 14.24 9.72
C LYS A 26 -0.81 13.55 9.70
N TYR A 27 -0.05 13.65 10.79
CA TYR A 27 1.28 13.05 10.91
C TYR A 27 1.27 11.51 11.03
N ALA A 28 0.14 10.92 11.44
CA ALA A 28 0.02 9.47 11.64
C ALA A 28 -0.64 8.76 10.43
N ARG A 29 -0.99 9.51 9.38
CA ARG A 29 -1.67 8.94 8.21
C ARG A 29 -0.68 8.16 7.35
N PRO A 30 -0.93 6.87 7.03
CA PRO A 30 -0.02 6.09 6.22
C PRO A 30 0.04 6.65 4.80
N ARG A 31 1.25 7.01 4.36
CA ARG A 31 1.50 7.49 2.98
C ARG A 31 1.40 6.39 1.94
N PHE A 32 1.76 5.17 2.34
CA PHE A 32 1.75 3.99 1.48
C PHE A 32 0.95 2.87 2.15
N ILE A 33 0.08 2.21 1.38
CA ILE A 33 -0.70 1.06 1.84
C ILE A 33 -0.45 -0.09 0.88
N ARG A 34 0.01 -1.24 1.38
CA ARG A 34 0.19 -2.47 0.61
C ARG A 34 -0.92 -3.45 0.96
N ILE A 35 -1.68 -3.86 -0.05
CA ILE A 35 -2.79 -4.82 0.06
C ILE A 35 -2.27 -6.16 -0.44
N LYS A 36 -2.03 -7.08 0.47
CA LYS A 36 -1.63 -8.45 0.14
C LYS A 36 -2.83 -9.22 -0.40
N ILE A 37 -2.72 -9.72 -1.62
CA ILE A 37 -3.77 -10.53 -2.26
C ILE A 37 -3.60 -12.01 -1.91
N ASN A 38 -2.38 -12.44 -1.57
CA ASN A 38 -2.09 -13.81 -1.17
C ASN A 38 -2.22 -13.97 0.36
N HIS A 39 -3.05 -14.94 0.77
CA HIS A 39 -3.22 -15.35 2.18
C HIS A 39 -1.98 -16.02 2.80
N ALA A 40 -0.96 -16.34 1.99
CA ALA A 40 0.30 -16.87 2.48
C ALA A 40 1.15 -15.74 3.07
N ILE A 41 0.76 -15.28 4.26
CA ILE A 41 1.72 -14.62 5.14
C ILE A 41 2.63 -15.76 5.62
N GLU A 42 3.74 -15.99 4.93
CA GLU A 42 4.81 -16.83 5.47
C GLU A 42 5.33 -16.14 6.73
N PHE A 43 4.79 -16.52 7.88
CA PHE A 43 5.35 -16.17 9.17
C PHE A 43 6.66 -16.93 9.31
N THR A 44 7.77 -16.29 8.92
CA THR A 44 9.08 -16.76 9.35
C THR A 44 9.17 -16.52 10.87
N ALA A 45 9.53 -17.57 11.60
CA ALA A 45 9.32 -17.78 13.03
C ALA A 45 9.94 -16.77 14.02
N THR A 46 10.40 -15.59 13.56
CA THR A 46 11.02 -14.57 14.43
C THR A 46 10.50 -13.14 14.24
N PHE A 47 9.45 -12.87 13.46
CA PHE A 47 8.79 -11.54 13.37
C PHE A 47 9.74 -10.34 13.12
N LYS A 48 10.98 -10.56 12.67
CA LYS A 48 11.96 -9.50 12.44
C LYS A 48 11.98 -9.13 10.96
N TYR A 49 11.31 -8.03 10.63
CA TYR A 49 11.54 -7.34 9.35
C TYR A 49 13.02 -6.90 9.30
N ARG A 50 13.81 -7.53 8.42
CA ARG A 50 15.20 -7.11 8.16
C ARG A 50 15.18 -5.70 7.56
N LYS A 51 15.55 -4.71 8.39
CA LYS A 51 15.17 -3.30 8.28
C LYS A 51 15.81 -2.50 7.13
N VAL A 52 16.64 -3.06 6.25
CA VAL A 52 17.48 -2.21 5.36
C VAL A 52 17.41 -2.55 3.87
N HIS A 53 17.05 -3.77 3.46
CA HIS A 53 16.85 -4.09 2.02
C HIS A 53 15.39 -4.06 1.57
N LEU A 54 14.46 -4.00 2.52
CA LEU A 54 13.04 -4.02 2.22
C LEU A 54 12.54 -2.75 1.55
N MET A 55 13.20 -1.59 1.68
CA MET A 55 12.61 -0.33 1.17
C MET A 55 12.58 -0.25 -0.36
N GLU A 56 13.63 -0.72 -1.04
CA GLU A 56 13.68 -0.77 -2.52
C GLU A 56 12.81 -1.91 -3.08
N GLU A 57 12.72 -3.04 -2.39
CA GLU A 57 11.89 -4.18 -2.81
C GLU A 57 10.40 -4.04 -2.39
N SER A 58 10.09 -3.20 -1.39
CA SER A 58 8.73 -3.04 -0.84
C SER A 58 7.91 -1.92 -1.45
N LEU A 59 8.51 -1.10 -2.32
CA LEU A 59 7.79 -0.04 -3.04
C LEU A 59 7.84 -0.16 -4.56
N ASN A 60 8.66 -1.04 -5.13
CA ASN A 60 8.76 -1.19 -6.58
C ASN A 60 7.51 -1.93 -7.15
N PRO A 61 6.63 -1.24 -7.92
CA PRO A 61 5.45 -1.87 -8.49
C PRO A 61 5.77 -2.94 -9.55
N ALA A 62 7.02 -3.03 -10.02
CA ALA A 62 7.46 -4.08 -10.94
C ALA A 62 7.93 -5.36 -10.23
N VAL A 63 8.28 -5.29 -8.95
CA VAL A 63 8.78 -6.43 -8.15
C VAL A 63 7.65 -7.01 -7.28
N ILE A 64 6.72 -6.17 -6.85
CA ILE A 64 5.66 -6.54 -5.92
C ILE A 64 4.43 -7.02 -6.70
N LYS A 65 3.99 -8.26 -6.42
CA LYS A 65 2.74 -8.82 -6.94
C LYS A 65 1.48 -8.30 -6.22
N ASP A 66 1.68 -7.72 -5.04
CA ASP A 66 0.61 -7.12 -4.23
C ASP A 66 0.21 -5.74 -4.76
N ARG A 67 -1.05 -5.34 -4.52
CA ARG A 67 -1.48 -3.97 -4.86
C ARG A 67 -0.88 -2.99 -3.87
N LEU A 68 -0.18 -1.98 -4.39
CA LEU A 68 0.36 -0.88 -3.60
C LEU A 68 -0.44 0.39 -3.91
N CYS A 69 -0.79 1.14 -2.87
CA CYS A 69 -1.52 2.39 -2.95
C CYS A 69 -0.73 3.52 -2.30
N PHE A 70 -0.87 4.73 -2.84
CA PHE A 70 -0.23 5.95 -2.39
C PHE A 70 -1.28 6.98 -1.96
N LEU A 71 -1.03 7.68 -0.86
CA LEU A 71 -1.86 8.78 -0.40
C LEU A 71 -1.62 10.03 -1.26
N ASP A 72 -2.60 10.39 -2.06
CA ASP A 72 -2.61 11.69 -2.73
C ASP A 72 -3.34 12.71 -1.83
N ASP A 73 -2.60 13.62 -1.22
CA ASP A 73 -3.17 14.70 -0.41
C ASP A 73 -3.91 15.76 -1.25
N ARG A 74 -3.59 15.88 -2.55
CA ARG A 74 -4.26 16.85 -3.44
C ARG A 74 -5.68 16.37 -3.73
N GLU A 75 -5.78 15.10 -4.10
CA GLU A 75 -7.04 14.44 -4.42
C GLU A 75 -7.75 13.89 -3.18
N ASN A 76 -7.09 13.90 -2.01
CA ASN A 76 -7.60 13.36 -0.74
C ASN A 76 -8.09 11.91 -0.88
N LEU A 77 -7.29 11.07 -1.54
CA LEU A 77 -7.63 9.67 -1.79
C LEU A 77 -6.39 8.79 -1.94
N TYR A 78 -6.57 7.49 -1.71
CA TYR A 78 -5.52 6.51 -1.99
C TYR A 78 -5.58 6.04 -3.45
N VAL A 79 -4.57 6.42 -4.24
CA VAL A 79 -4.42 6.03 -5.65
C VAL A 79 -3.56 4.77 -5.80
N PRO A 80 -3.77 3.94 -6.83
CA PRO A 80 -2.84 2.87 -7.18
C PRO A 80 -1.43 3.41 -7.44
N MET A 81 -0.42 2.71 -6.94
CA MET A 81 0.98 3.04 -7.19
C MET A 81 1.32 2.77 -8.66
N THR A 82 1.55 3.83 -9.42
CA THR A 82 2.04 3.73 -10.79
C THR A 82 3.56 3.89 -10.83
N ARG A 83 4.19 3.46 -11.93
CA ARG A 83 5.63 3.68 -12.15
C ARG A 83 6.01 5.16 -12.11
N ALA A 84 5.13 6.05 -12.58
CA ALA A 84 5.35 7.49 -12.53
C ALA A 84 5.42 7.99 -11.08
N ILE A 85 4.44 7.64 -10.25
CA ILE A 85 4.43 8.01 -8.83
C ILE A 85 5.65 7.44 -8.12
N TYR A 86 5.97 6.16 -8.35
CA TYR A 86 7.15 5.51 -7.79
C TYR A 86 8.45 6.24 -8.16
N ASN A 87 8.65 6.59 -9.44
CA ASN A 87 9.82 7.33 -9.88
C ASN A 87 9.88 8.74 -9.28
N SER A 88 8.73 9.42 -9.16
CA SER A 88 8.68 10.74 -8.52
C SER A 88 8.97 10.67 -7.01
N VAL A 89 8.56 9.62 -6.31
CA VAL A 89 8.96 9.34 -4.92
C VAL A 89 10.45 9.03 -4.84
N LYS A 90 10.97 8.14 -5.71
CA LYS A 90 12.37 7.73 -5.74
C LYS A 90 13.32 8.91 -5.99
N ASN A 91 12.92 9.83 -6.86
CA ASN A 91 13.69 11.01 -7.20
C ASN A 91 13.46 12.19 -6.24
N HIS A 92 12.77 11.99 -5.10
CA HIS A 92 12.41 13.02 -4.11
C HIS A 92 11.60 14.21 -4.67
N ASN A 93 10.93 14.02 -5.81
CA ASN A 93 10.15 15.05 -6.49
C ASN A 93 8.73 15.22 -5.92
N LEU A 94 8.31 14.31 -5.04
CA LEU A 94 7.04 14.41 -4.30
C LEU A 94 7.31 14.75 -2.83
N LYS A 95 6.61 15.77 -2.32
CA LYS A 95 6.62 16.10 -0.89
C LYS A 95 5.83 15.02 -0.14
N LEU A 96 6.53 14.19 0.62
CA LEU A 96 5.99 13.18 1.54
C LEU A 96 5.71 13.76 2.92
#